data_AF-A0A1J3JKC4-F1
#
_entry.id   AF-A0A1J3JKC4-F1
#
_cell.length_a   1.000
_cell.length_b   1.000
_cell.length_c   1.000
_cell.angle_alpha   90.00
_cell.angle_beta   90.00
_cell.angle_gamma   90.00
#
_symmetry.space_group_name_H-M   'P 1'
#
loop_
_entity.id
_entity.type
_entity.pdbx_description
1 polymer ?
#
loop_
_entity_poly.entity_id
_entity_poly.type
_entity_poly.pdbx_seq_one_letter_code
_entity_poly.pdbx_strand_id
1 'polypeptide(L)'
;LQSRGGAASTSELTEIVSKVPKMLGIKKEKSISRYYDFVKEIVEADKSFEHKKLCHSSLPEGSKQENKMRNVLVLRELGMPQRLLFSLLISNSQIVCGKERFEESLKKVVEMGFDPKTSRFIEALRAVYQLSDKAIQQKVDVYERLGFAVGDVWEIFKKWPQFLINSEKKILNSVETFLGLGFSRDEFTMMVKRVPRCIGLSAETVK
;
A
#
# COMPACT_ATOMS: atom_id res chain seq x y z
N LEU A 1 -9.34 31.65 -31.01
CA LEU A 1 -8.89 30.39 -30.38
C LEU A 1 -7.40 30.52 -30.04
N GLN A 2 -7.05 30.73 -28.77
CA GLN A 2 -5.67 30.71 -28.30
C GLN A 2 -5.43 29.40 -27.55
N SER A 3 -4.59 28.53 -28.13
CA SER A 3 -4.09 27.33 -27.48
C SER A 3 -2.98 27.72 -26.48
N ARG A 4 -3.28 27.66 -25.18
CA ARG A 4 -2.26 27.70 -24.13
C ARG A 4 -1.67 26.31 -23.94
N GLY A 5 -0.73 25.94 -24.81
CA GLY A 5 0.17 24.80 -24.60
C GLY A 5 1.42 25.29 -23.87
N GLY A 6 1.46 25.18 -22.55
CA GLY A 6 2.70 25.35 -21.80
C GLY A 6 3.56 24.11 -21.99
N ALA A 7 4.51 24.15 -22.93
CA ALA A 7 5.50 23.10 -23.08
C ALA A 7 6.39 23.06 -21.83
N ALA A 8 6.30 21.97 -21.07
CA ALA A 8 7.20 21.73 -19.94
C ALA A 8 8.64 21.56 -20.47
N SER A 9 9.63 22.09 -19.73
CA SER A 9 11.03 22.00 -20.16
C SER A 9 11.56 20.57 -20.05
N THR A 10 12.45 20.19 -20.96
CA THR A 10 12.98 18.82 -21.07
C THR A 10 13.69 18.35 -19.79
N SER A 11 14.26 19.27 -19.00
CA SER A 11 14.89 18.95 -17.70
C SER A 11 13.87 18.64 -16.60
N GLU A 12 12.73 19.34 -16.58
CA GLU A 12 11.64 19.08 -15.62
C GLU A 12 10.99 17.72 -15.87
N LEU A 13 10.77 17.38 -17.15
CA LEU A 13 10.31 16.06 -17.55
C LEU A 13 11.30 14.97 -17.13
N THR A 14 12.61 15.22 -17.26
CA THR A 14 13.65 14.26 -16.85
C THR A 14 13.68 14.05 -15.33
N GLU A 15 13.45 15.09 -14.52
CA GLU A 15 13.38 14.99 -13.06
C GLU A 15 12.15 14.16 -12.62
N ILE A 16 10.99 14.39 -13.23
CA ILE A 16 9.74 13.66 -12.95
C ILE A 16 9.85 12.20 -13.42
N VAL A 17 10.41 11.96 -14.60
CA VAL A 17 10.60 10.63 -15.19
C VAL A 17 11.63 9.81 -14.41
N SER A 18 12.72 10.42 -13.93
CA SER A 18 13.74 9.73 -13.12
C SER A 18 13.22 9.28 -11.76
N LYS A 19 12.32 10.06 -11.14
CA LYS A 19 11.66 9.72 -9.87
C LYS A 19 10.55 8.68 -10.03
N VAL A 20 10.09 8.42 -11.26
CA VAL A 20 9.04 7.43 -11.53
C VAL A 20 9.38 6.55 -12.75
N PRO A 21 10.38 5.65 -12.64
CA PRO A 21 10.83 4.82 -13.77
C PRO A 21 9.74 3.93 -14.39
N LYS A 22 8.71 3.58 -13.61
CA LYS A 22 7.55 2.78 -14.08
C LYS A 22 6.57 3.57 -14.96
N MET A 23 6.76 4.87 -15.17
CA MET A 23 5.90 5.72 -16.02
C MET A 23 6.17 5.54 -17.51
N LEU A 24 7.36 5.08 -17.89
CA LEU A 24 7.75 4.97 -19.30
C LEU A 24 7.31 3.65 -19.96
N GLY A 25 6.93 2.64 -19.16
CA GLY A 25 6.69 1.28 -19.65
C GLY A 25 5.24 0.89 -19.93
N ILE A 26 4.27 1.80 -19.84
CA ILE A 26 2.85 1.45 -20.01
C ILE A 26 2.20 2.43 -20.98
N LYS A 27 1.44 1.89 -21.95
CA LYS A 27 0.54 2.56 -22.91
C LYS A 27 -0.44 3.57 -22.25
N LYS A 28 0.05 4.66 -21.65
CA LYS A 28 -0.69 5.44 -20.63
C LYS A 28 -0.43 6.95 -20.67
N GLU A 29 -0.30 7.54 -21.85
CA GLU A 29 -0.39 9.01 -22.02
C GLU A 29 -1.65 9.59 -21.32
N LYS A 30 -2.77 8.86 -21.36
CA LYS A 30 -4.05 9.32 -20.78
C LYS A 30 -4.07 9.41 -19.24
N SER A 31 -3.39 8.53 -18.51
CA SER A 31 -3.42 8.58 -17.04
C SER A 31 -2.38 9.52 -16.44
N ILE A 32 -1.25 9.72 -17.13
CA ILE A 32 -0.23 10.71 -16.74
C ILE A 32 -0.80 12.11 -16.96
N SER A 33 -1.45 12.34 -18.12
CA SER A 33 -2.18 13.58 -18.40
C SER A 33 -3.23 13.91 -17.33
N ARG A 34 -3.94 12.90 -16.79
CA ARG A 34 -5.03 13.10 -15.82
C ARG A 34 -4.61 13.71 -14.47
N TYR A 35 -3.39 13.47 -14.04
CA TYR A 35 -2.89 13.94 -12.73
C TYR A 35 -1.64 14.83 -12.85
N TYR A 36 -1.29 15.26 -14.06
CA TYR A 36 -0.05 15.99 -14.31
C TYR A 36 0.07 17.26 -13.46
N ASP A 37 -0.95 18.11 -13.47
CA ASP A 37 -0.95 19.37 -12.71
C ASP A 37 -0.84 19.10 -11.20
N PHE A 38 -1.58 18.11 -10.71
CA PHE A 38 -1.53 17.68 -9.31
C PHE A 38 -0.15 17.14 -8.88
N VAL A 39 0.50 16.35 -9.74
CA VAL A 39 1.85 15.85 -9.50
C VAL A 39 2.85 17.01 -9.47
N LYS A 40 2.72 17.97 -10.40
CA LYS A 40 3.55 19.17 -10.44
C LYS A 40 3.42 19.99 -9.14
N GLU A 41 2.20 20.21 -8.66
CA GLU A 41 1.95 20.90 -7.39
C GLU A 41 2.63 20.21 -6.20
N ILE A 42 2.54 18.87 -6.12
CA ILE A 42 3.23 18.11 -5.07
C ILE A 42 4.75 18.28 -5.16
N VAL A 43 5.32 18.19 -6.37
CA VAL A 43 6.77 18.33 -6.59
C VAL A 43 7.23 19.73 -6.19
N GLU A 44 6.50 20.77 -6.56
CA GLU A 44 6.82 22.17 -6.19
C GLU A 44 6.69 22.40 -4.69
N ALA A 45 5.62 21.89 -4.06
CA ALA A 45 5.41 22.05 -2.63
C ALA A 45 6.49 21.35 -1.78
N ASP A 46 7.02 20.22 -2.26
CA ASP A 46 8.12 19.50 -1.59
C ASP A 46 9.51 20.07 -1.90
N LYS A 47 9.66 20.91 -2.94
CA LYS A 47 10.88 21.69 -3.18
C LYS A 47 11.04 22.84 -2.19
N SER A 48 9.93 23.32 -1.62
CA SER A 48 9.97 24.34 -0.55
C SER A 48 10.49 23.71 0.75
N PHE A 49 11.46 24.35 1.40
CA PHE A 49 12.02 23.90 2.68
C PHE A 49 10.98 23.78 3.80
N GLU A 50 9.82 24.42 3.64
CA GLU A 50 8.74 24.49 4.63
C GLU A 50 7.67 23.41 4.49
N HIS A 51 7.82 22.41 3.59
CA HIS A 51 6.80 21.38 3.31
C HIS A 51 5.38 21.97 3.29
N LYS A 52 5.13 22.91 2.38
CA LYS A 52 3.88 23.67 2.33
C LYS A 52 2.65 22.75 2.41
N LYS A 53 1.77 23.00 3.38
CA LYS A 53 0.47 22.32 3.49
C LYS A 53 -0.36 22.66 2.24
N LEU A 54 -0.84 21.64 1.54
CA LEU A 54 -1.69 21.83 0.37
C LEU A 54 -3.15 21.82 0.86
N CYS A 55 -3.95 22.82 0.46
CA CYS A 55 -5.34 22.92 0.90
C CYS A 55 -6.18 21.79 0.29
N HIS A 56 -6.77 20.96 1.14
CA HIS A 56 -7.74 19.92 0.74
C HIS A 56 -9.11 20.49 0.36
N SER A 57 -9.40 21.73 0.78
CA SER A 57 -10.73 22.37 0.67
C SER A 57 -11.10 22.83 -0.74
N SER A 58 -10.15 22.85 -1.68
CA SER A 58 -10.38 23.24 -3.08
C SER A 58 -10.69 22.06 -3.99
N LEU A 59 -10.63 20.81 -3.49
CA LEU A 59 -10.98 19.63 -4.28
C LEU A 59 -12.49 19.37 -4.18
N PRO A 60 -13.22 19.26 -5.31
CA PRO A 60 -14.63 18.93 -5.27
C PRO A 60 -14.85 17.58 -4.59
N GLU A 61 -15.93 17.44 -3.82
CA GLU A 61 -16.26 16.18 -3.17
C GLU A 61 -17.22 15.36 -4.02
N GLY A 62 -16.93 14.06 -4.21
CA GLY A 62 -17.92 13.10 -4.69
C GLY A 62 -17.40 12.07 -5.69
N SER A 63 -16.39 12.39 -6.51
CA SER A 63 -15.86 11.42 -7.47
C SER A 63 -14.73 10.56 -6.88
N LYS A 64 -14.54 9.35 -7.45
CA LYS A 64 -13.40 8.48 -7.11
C LYS A 64 -12.05 9.15 -7.40
N GLN A 65 -11.99 10.04 -8.40
CA GLN A 65 -10.76 10.74 -8.76
C GLN A 65 -10.42 11.81 -7.73
N GLU A 66 -11.40 12.61 -7.32
CA GLU A 66 -11.17 13.67 -6.32
C GLU A 66 -10.85 13.09 -4.95
N ASN A 67 -11.58 12.04 -4.53
CA ASN A 67 -11.24 11.29 -3.31
C ASN A 67 -9.79 10.82 -3.35
N LYS A 68 -9.33 10.35 -4.51
CA LYS A 68 -7.95 9.90 -4.70
C LYS A 68 -6.93 11.01 -4.54
N MET A 69 -7.18 12.18 -5.13
CA MET A 69 -6.30 13.33 -4.98
C MET A 69 -6.24 13.80 -3.53
N ARG A 70 -7.40 13.96 -2.88
CA ARG A 70 -7.50 14.34 -1.46
C ARG A 70 -6.76 13.37 -0.55
N ASN A 71 -7.01 12.07 -0.70
CA ASN A 71 -6.39 11.04 0.13
C ASN A 71 -4.87 10.96 -0.08
N VAL A 72 -4.38 11.24 -1.30
CA VAL A 72 -2.94 11.33 -1.57
C VAL A 72 -2.31 12.54 -0.89
N LEU A 73 -2.99 13.69 -0.83
CA LEU A 73 -2.51 14.83 -0.04
C LEU A 73 -2.44 14.49 1.46
N VAL A 74 -3.42 13.77 2.00
CA VAL A 74 -3.39 13.33 3.41
C VAL A 74 -2.17 12.42 3.66
N LEU A 75 -1.89 11.48 2.75
CA LEU A 75 -0.69 10.63 2.86
C LEU A 75 0.61 11.44 2.74
N ARG A 76 0.64 12.50 1.93
CA ARG A 76 1.77 13.42 1.83
C ARG A 76 2.00 14.13 3.17
N GLU A 77 0.95 14.63 3.81
CA GLU A 77 1.02 15.29 5.13
C GLU A 77 1.54 14.35 6.23
N LEU A 78 1.29 13.04 6.11
CA LEU A 78 1.90 12.02 6.97
C LEU A 78 3.38 11.74 6.65
N GLY A 79 3.96 12.44 5.66
CA GLY A 79 5.36 12.31 5.28
C GLY A 79 5.65 11.18 4.29
N MET A 80 4.63 10.64 3.61
CA MET A 80 4.85 9.58 2.61
C MET A 80 5.68 10.10 1.41
N PRO A 81 6.76 9.39 1.01
CA PRO A 81 7.61 9.81 -0.11
C PRO A 81 6.85 9.88 -1.45
N GLN A 82 7.21 10.86 -2.28
CA GLN A 82 6.65 11.08 -3.63
C GLN A 82 6.57 9.80 -4.48
N ARG A 83 7.61 8.96 -4.45
CA ARG A 83 7.64 7.68 -5.17
C ARG A 83 6.41 6.81 -4.84
N LEU A 84 6.03 6.75 -3.57
CA LEU A 84 4.88 5.97 -3.10
C LEU A 84 3.56 6.67 -3.43
N LEU A 85 3.47 7.99 -3.23
CA LEU A 85 2.31 8.81 -3.59
C LEU A 85 1.94 8.67 -5.07
N PHE A 86 2.92 8.85 -5.96
CA PHE A 86 2.72 8.78 -7.40
C PHE A 86 2.38 7.37 -7.85
N SER A 87 2.97 6.34 -7.21
CA SER A 87 2.56 4.95 -7.44
C SER A 87 1.09 4.72 -7.09
N LEU A 88 0.55 5.36 -6.05
CA LEU A 88 -0.87 5.25 -5.69
C LEU A 88 -1.75 5.96 -6.72
N LEU A 89 -1.39 7.17 -7.14
CA LEU A 89 -2.10 7.96 -8.15
C LEU A 89 -2.27 7.24 -9.49
N ILE A 90 -1.23 6.55 -9.97
CA ILE A 90 -1.28 5.86 -11.27
C ILE A 90 -1.87 4.45 -11.21
N SER A 91 -1.92 3.86 -10.01
CA SER A 91 -2.51 2.53 -9.80
C SER A 91 -4.03 2.55 -9.87
N ASN A 92 -4.66 1.42 -10.20
CA ASN A 92 -6.12 1.26 -10.08
C ASN A 92 -6.58 0.90 -8.65
N SER A 93 -5.72 1.12 -7.65
CA SER A 93 -5.98 0.73 -6.26
C SER A 93 -7.15 1.52 -5.68
N GLN A 94 -8.19 0.82 -5.23
CA GLN A 94 -9.37 1.45 -4.63
C GLN A 94 -9.12 1.98 -3.22
N ILE A 95 -7.99 1.62 -2.58
CA ILE A 95 -7.70 1.96 -1.17
C ILE A 95 -7.69 3.46 -0.93
N VAL A 96 -7.28 4.26 -1.92
CA VAL A 96 -7.26 5.73 -1.87
C VAL A 96 -8.49 6.37 -2.52
N CYS A 97 -9.44 5.60 -3.04
CA CYS A 97 -10.62 6.14 -3.74
C CYS A 97 -11.86 6.30 -2.84
N GLY A 98 -11.87 5.66 -1.66
CA GLY A 98 -12.96 5.77 -0.67
C GLY A 98 -12.83 7.01 0.22
N LYS A 99 -13.93 7.50 0.80
CA LYS A 99 -13.92 8.58 1.81
C LYS A 99 -13.82 7.99 3.22
N GLU A 100 -14.95 7.65 3.83
CA GLU A 100 -15.06 7.17 5.21
C GLU A 100 -14.13 5.97 5.50
N ARG A 101 -14.21 4.93 4.66
CA ARG A 101 -13.39 3.72 4.82
C ARG A 101 -11.89 3.99 4.74
N PHE A 102 -11.45 4.99 3.96
CA PHE A 102 -10.04 5.35 3.89
C PHE A 102 -9.59 6.01 5.20
N GLU A 103 -10.34 6.98 5.71
CA GLU A 103 -10.02 7.70 6.95
C GLU A 103 -9.95 6.76 8.16
N GLU A 104 -10.93 5.88 8.31
CA GLU A 104 -10.95 4.86 9.37
C GLU A 104 -9.75 3.90 9.27
N SER A 105 -9.46 3.41 8.05
CA SER A 105 -8.33 2.50 7.84
C SER A 105 -6.99 3.18 8.07
N LEU A 106 -6.87 4.44 7.67
CA LEU A 106 -5.67 5.25 7.86
C LEU A 106 -5.40 5.47 9.35
N LYS A 107 -6.43 5.86 10.11
CA LYS A 107 -6.34 6.02 11.57
C LYS A 107 -5.84 4.73 12.23
N LYS A 108 -6.46 3.58 11.92
CA LYS A 108 -6.04 2.27 12.45
C LYS A 108 -4.58 1.95 12.15
N VAL A 109 -4.10 2.17 10.92
CA VAL A 109 -2.72 1.86 10.54
C VAL A 109 -1.70 2.78 11.22
N VAL A 110 -2.06 4.05 11.45
CA VAL A 110 -1.25 4.99 12.22
C VAL A 110 -1.22 4.58 13.70
N GLU A 111 -2.35 4.22 14.30
CA GLU A 111 -2.44 3.74 15.69
C GLU A 111 -1.66 2.43 15.91
N MET A 112 -1.64 1.54 14.91
CA MET A 112 -0.78 0.36 14.91
C MET A 112 0.71 0.70 14.82
N GLY A 113 1.08 1.97 14.59
CA GLY A 113 2.45 2.49 14.57
C GLY A 113 3.21 2.19 13.28
N PHE A 114 2.53 2.06 12.12
CA PHE A 114 3.24 1.85 10.86
C PHE A 114 3.88 3.16 10.39
N ASP A 115 5.14 3.10 9.96
CA ASP A 115 5.84 4.27 9.43
C ASP A 115 5.31 4.63 8.02
N PRO A 116 4.66 5.81 7.83
CA PRO A 116 4.12 6.28 6.55
C PRO A 116 5.14 6.36 5.42
N LYS A 117 6.44 6.38 5.76
CA LYS A 117 7.53 6.44 4.79
C LYS A 117 7.83 5.11 4.10
N THR A 118 7.25 4.01 4.58
CA THR A 118 7.55 2.66 4.11
C THR A 118 6.46 2.09 3.20
N SER A 119 6.83 1.16 2.31
CA SER A 119 5.84 0.41 1.54
C SER A 119 4.93 -0.46 2.43
N ARG A 120 5.43 -0.88 3.60
CA ARG A 120 4.66 -1.66 4.59
C ARG A 120 3.43 -0.89 5.07
N PHE A 121 3.51 0.43 5.19
CA PHE A 121 2.35 1.26 5.51
C PHE A 121 1.22 1.08 4.48
N ILE A 122 1.56 1.11 3.19
CA ILE A 122 0.59 0.93 2.11
C ILE A 122 0.01 -0.50 2.11
N GLU A 123 0.85 -1.49 2.41
CA GLU A 123 0.41 -2.89 2.51
C GLU A 123 -0.54 -3.10 3.70
N ALA A 124 -0.24 -2.51 4.86
CA ALA A 124 -1.10 -2.53 6.03
C ALA A 124 -2.41 -1.78 5.79
N LEU A 125 -2.34 -0.58 5.18
CA LEU A 125 -3.50 0.19 4.77
C LEU A 125 -4.38 -0.62 3.81
N ARG A 126 -3.79 -1.36 2.88
CA ARG A 126 -4.54 -2.25 2.01
C ARG A 126 -5.23 -3.37 2.79
N ALA A 127 -4.54 -3.99 3.75
CA ALA A 127 -5.11 -5.08 4.55
C ALA A 127 -6.32 -4.59 5.36
N VAL A 128 -6.15 -3.51 6.13
CA VAL A 128 -7.20 -2.92 6.96
C VAL A 128 -8.31 -2.32 6.12
N TYR A 129 -7.99 -1.73 4.96
CA TYR A 129 -9.01 -1.24 4.04
C TYR A 129 -9.83 -2.38 3.46
N GLN A 130 -9.29 -3.56 3.18
CA GLN A 130 -10.04 -4.65 2.54
C GLN A 130 -10.84 -5.52 3.52
N LEU A 131 -10.32 -5.71 4.72
CA LEU A 131 -10.88 -6.62 5.72
C LEU A 131 -11.68 -5.86 6.77
N SER A 132 -12.86 -6.36 7.13
CA SER A 132 -13.56 -5.88 8.31
C SER A 132 -12.85 -6.36 9.58
N ASP A 133 -13.11 -5.71 10.72
CA ASP A 133 -12.53 -6.13 12.01
C ASP A 133 -12.90 -7.59 12.34
N LYS A 134 -14.14 -8.00 12.02
CA LYS A 134 -14.57 -9.40 12.11
C LYS A 134 -13.75 -10.34 11.22
N ALA A 135 -13.47 -9.94 9.98
CA ALA A 135 -12.67 -10.77 9.07
C ALA A 135 -11.20 -10.85 9.54
N ILE A 136 -10.66 -9.76 10.09
CA ILE A 136 -9.32 -9.76 10.71
C ILE A 136 -9.30 -10.73 11.89
N GLN A 137 -10.29 -10.66 12.79
CA GLN A 137 -10.36 -11.57 13.94
C GLN A 137 -10.45 -13.03 13.51
N GLN A 138 -11.30 -13.36 12.53
CA GLN A 138 -11.38 -14.71 11.98
C GLN A 138 -10.05 -15.22 11.43
N LYS A 139 -9.23 -14.33 10.84
CA LYS A 139 -7.87 -14.68 10.39
C LYS A 139 -6.92 -14.94 11.54
N VAL A 140 -6.99 -14.13 12.59
CA VAL A 140 -6.21 -14.35 13.82
C VAL A 140 -6.57 -15.72 14.41
N ASP A 141 -7.85 -16.03 14.53
CA ASP A 141 -8.33 -17.32 15.05
C ASP A 141 -7.83 -18.52 14.21
N VAL A 142 -7.73 -18.37 12.89
CA VAL A 142 -7.14 -19.40 12.01
C VAL A 142 -5.68 -19.64 12.38
N TYR A 143 -4.90 -18.57 12.55
CA TYR A 143 -3.49 -18.70 12.93
C TYR A 143 -3.32 -19.27 14.34
N GLU A 144 -4.18 -18.93 15.29
CA GLU A 144 -4.18 -19.54 16.61
C GLU A 144 -4.41 -21.06 16.55
N ARG A 145 -5.38 -21.52 15.76
CA ARG A 145 -5.60 -22.96 15.52
C ARG A 145 -4.41 -23.66 14.84
N LEU A 146 -3.55 -22.89 14.18
CA LEU A 146 -2.32 -23.39 13.55
C LEU A 146 -1.10 -23.34 14.48
N GLY A 147 -1.27 -22.91 15.74
CA GLY A 147 -0.23 -22.90 16.77
C GLY A 147 0.51 -21.57 16.95
N PHE A 148 0.02 -20.48 16.34
CA PHE A 148 0.61 -19.14 16.57
C PHE A 148 0.00 -18.50 17.81
N ALA A 149 0.81 -17.85 18.65
CA ALA A 149 0.25 -16.97 19.66
C ALA A 149 -0.29 -15.69 19.00
N VAL A 150 -1.36 -15.10 19.55
CA VAL A 150 -1.94 -13.83 19.03
C VAL A 150 -0.88 -12.73 18.91
N GLY A 151 0.02 -12.62 19.90
CA GLY A 151 1.13 -11.67 19.84
C GLY A 151 2.03 -11.87 18.62
N ASP A 152 2.39 -13.12 18.32
CA ASP A 152 3.22 -13.44 17.15
C ASP A 152 2.51 -13.07 15.84
N VAL A 153 1.20 -13.29 15.76
CA VAL A 153 0.39 -12.93 14.57
C VAL A 153 0.51 -11.43 14.28
N TRP A 154 0.39 -10.60 15.32
CA TRP A 154 0.50 -9.15 15.18
C TRP A 154 1.94 -8.70 14.89
N GLU A 155 2.95 -9.32 15.50
CA GLU A 155 4.35 -9.06 15.18
C GLU A 155 4.69 -9.42 13.73
N ILE A 156 4.19 -10.57 13.25
CA ILE A 156 4.36 -11.00 11.86
C ILE A 156 3.64 -10.04 10.92
N PHE A 157 2.39 -9.67 11.21
CA PHE A 157 1.64 -8.69 10.43
C PHE A 157 2.40 -7.35 10.34
N LYS A 158 3.02 -6.92 11.43
CA LYS A 158 3.84 -5.71 11.47
C LYS A 158 5.04 -5.78 10.53
N LYS A 159 5.69 -6.94 10.48
CA LYS A 159 6.84 -7.21 9.59
C LYS A 159 6.41 -7.40 8.13
N TRP A 160 5.26 -8.02 7.90
CA TRP A 160 4.75 -8.42 6.59
C TRP A 160 3.21 -8.39 6.53
N PRO A 161 2.59 -7.24 6.18
CA PRO A 161 1.14 -7.09 6.25
C PRO A 161 0.33 -8.02 5.32
N GLN A 162 0.96 -8.56 4.27
CA GLN A 162 0.35 -9.59 3.42
C GLN A 162 -0.03 -10.86 4.18
N PHE A 163 0.54 -11.08 5.37
CA PHE A 163 0.22 -12.20 6.25
C PHE A 163 -1.28 -12.34 6.52
N LEU A 164 -1.98 -11.23 6.81
CA LEU A 164 -3.43 -11.26 7.07
C LEU A 164 -4.28 -11.20 5.78
N ILE A 165 -3.68 -10.81 4.64
CA ILE A 165 -4.38 -10.74 3.35
C ILE A 165 -4.54 -12.13 2.72
N ASN A 166 -3.65 -13.09 3.01
CA ASN A 166 -3.73 -14.43 2.45
C ASN A 166 -5.09 -15.11 2.75
N SER A 167 -5.65 -15.80 1.75
CA SER A 167 -6.87 -16.58 1.95
C SER A 167 -6.62 -17.75 2.91
N GLU A 168 -7.66 -18.21 3.60
CA GLU A 168 -7.53 -19.35 4.52
C GLU A 168 -7.05 -20.59 3.77
N LYS A 169 -7.62 -20.86 2.59
CA LYS A 169 -7.13 -21.90 1.67
C LYS A 169 -5.63 -21.80 1.42
N LYS A 170 -5.09 -20.62 1.14
CA LYS A 170 -3.66 -20.45 0.87
C LYS A 170 -2.81 -20.72 2.11
N ILE A 171 -3.28 -20.31 3.29
CA ILE A 171 -2.62 -20.58 4.57
C ILE A 171 -2.58 -22.08 4.84
N LEU A 172 -3.73 -22.76 4.75
CA LEU A 172 -3.85 -24.20 4.99
C LEU A 172 -3.01 -25.02 3.99
N ASN A 173 -3.06 -24.69 2.70
CA ASN A 173 -2.22 -25.33 1.69
C ASN A 173 -0.72 -25.18 2.00
N SER A 174 -0.31 -24.04 2.56
CA SER A 174 1.09 -23.82 2.96
C SER A 174 1.44 -24.75 4.12
N VAL A 175 0.59 -24.84 5.14
CA VAL A 175 0.80 -25.77 6.26
C VAL A 175 0.94 -27.21 5.75
N GLU A 176 0.01 -27.67 4.91
CA GLU A 176 0.05 -29.02 4.32
C GLU A 176 1.32 -29.26 3.51
N THR A 177 1.77 -28.27 2.73
CA THR A 177 3.01 -28.34 1.96
C THR A 177 4.22 -28.57 2.86
N PHE A 178 4.37 -27.78 3.93
CA PHE A 178 5.50 -27.91 4.84
C PHE A 178 5.45 -29.23 5.62
N LEU A 179 4.27 -29.66 6.06
CA LEU A 179 4.10 -30.98 6.70
C LEU A 179 4.47 -32.12 5.76
N GLY A 180 4.06 -32.05 4.49
CA GLY A 180 4.41 -33.04 3.46
C GLY A 180 5.90 -33.09 3.11
N LEU A 181 6.66 -32.03 3.40
CA LEU A 181 8.12 -31.99 3.28
C LEU A 181 8.85 -32.51 4.52
N GLY A 182 8.12 -32.95 5.55
CA GLY A 182 8.67 -33.53 6.78
C GLY A 182 8.88 -32.55 7.93
N PHE A 183 8.49 -31.28 7.78
CA PHE A 183 8.53 -30.32 8.89
C PHE A 183 7.37 -30.58 9.86
N SER A 184 7.64 -30.41 11.15
CA SER A 184 6.62 -30.36 12.20
C SER A 184 5.85 -29.03 12.18
N ARG A 185 4.72 -28.99 12.91
CA ARG A 185 3.96 -27.74 13.11
C ARG A 185 4.79 -26.68 13.82
N ASP A 186 5.60 -27.06 14.80
CA ASP A 186 6.44 -26.13 15.55
C ASP A 186 7.55 -25.55 14.66
N GLU A 187 8.18 -26.37 13.83
CA GLU A 187 9.14 -25.89 12.83
C GLU A 187 8.47 -24.95 11.83
N PHE A 188 7.26 -25.28 11.35
CA PHE A 188 6.50 -24.38 10.47
C PHE A 188 6.23 -23.03 11.13
N THR A 189 5.72 -22.99 12.36
CA THR A 189 5.46 -21.73 13.05
C THR A 189 6.75 -20.92 13.24
N MET A 190 7.86 -21.58 13.62
CA MET A 190 9.17 -20.92 13.76
C MET A 190 9.68 -20.35 12.43
N MET A 191 9.51 -21.09 11.33
CA MET A 191 9.86 -20.63 9.99
C MET A 191 9.04 -19.42 9.57
N VAL A 192 7.72 -19.45 9.78
CA VAL A 192 6.84 -18.31 9.45
C VAL A 192 7.19 -17.08 10.30
N LYS A 193 7.50 -17.23 11.60
CA LYS A 193 7.92 -16.10 12.45
C LYS A 193 9.18 -15.41 11.93
N ARG A 194 10.15 -16.20 11.41
CA ARG A 194 11.40 -15.69 10.85
C ARG A 194 11.24 -15.17 9.42
N VAL A 195 10.43 -15.86 8.62
CA VAL A 195 10.29 -15.65 7.18
C VAL A 195 8.80 -15.72 6.79
N PRO A 196 7.98 -14.71 7.12
CA PRO A 196 6.52 -14.76 6.90
C PRO A 196 6.11 -15.03 5.45
N ARG A 197 6.94 -14.58 4.50
CA ARG A 197 6.78 -14.78 3.06
C ARG A 197 6.78 -16.24 2.61
N CYS A 198 7.13 -17.18 3.49
CA CYS A 198 7.06 -18.60 3.18
C CYS A 198 5.61 -19.12 3.06
N ILE A 199 4.64 -18.37 3.59
CA ILE A 199 3.22 -18.65 3.36
C ILE A 199 2.88 -18.34 1.90
N GLY A 200 2.42 -19.37 1.19
CA GLY A 200 2.07 -19.32 -0.22
C GLY A 200 3.13 -19.87 -1.16
N LEU A 201 4.26 -20.35 -0.64
CA LEU A 201 5.23 -21.08 -1.45
C LEU A 201 4.66 -22.44 -1.85
N SER A 202 4.96 -22.87 -3.08
CA SER A 202 4.71 -24.24 -3.53
C SER A 202 5.75 -25.18 -2.94
N ALA A 203 5.45 -26.48 -2.91
CA ALA A 203 6.41 -27.51 -2.48
C ALA A 203 7.73 -27.43 -3.28
N GLU A 204 7.65 -27.13 -4.57
CA GLU A 204 8.80 -26.97 -5.46
C GLU A 204 9.69 -25.77 -5.10
N THR A 205 9.13 -24.70 -4.53
CA THR A 205 9.89 -23.51 -4.15
C THR A 205 10.57 -23.65 -2.78
N VAL A 206 10.13 -24.62 -1.97
CA VAL A 206 10.63 -24.85 -0.62
C VAL A 206 11.77 -25.90 -0.60
N LYS A 207 11.78 -26.82 -1.57
CA LYS A 207 12.89 -27.78 -1.79
C LYS A 207 14.12 -27.09 -2.37
#